data_AF-A0A246F2Z8-F1
#
_entry.id   AF-A0A246F2Z8-F1
#
_cell.length_a   1.000
_cell.length_b   1.000
_cell.length_c   1.000
_cell.angle_alpha   90.00
_cell.angle_beta   90.00
_cell.angle_gamma   90.00
#
_symmetry.space_group_name_H-M   'P 1'
#
loop_
_entity.id
_entity.type
_entity.pdbx_description
1 polymer ?
#
loop_
_entity_poly.entity_id
_entity_poly.type
_entity_poly.pdbx_seq_one_letter_code
_entity_poly.pdbx_strand_id
1 'polypeptide(L)' 'MIKSIPLTKLVQSPRNVRRHGDPAADSELKASIAAHGLLQNLIVRPAARSKFEVEAGERRR' A
#
# COMPACT_ATOMS: atom_id res chain seq x y z
N MET A 1 10.42 -12.59 5.27
CA MET A 1 11.37 -12.21 4.19
C MET A 1 10.74 -11.08 3.39
N ILE A 2 11.42 -9.93 3.28
CA ILE A 2 10.92 -8.76 2.55
C ILE A 2 11.23 -8.96 1.06
N LYS A 3 10.30 -8.58 0.18
CA LYS A 3 10.49 -8.64 -1.28
C LYS A 3 10.13 -7.28 -1.87
N SER A 4 10.95 -6.81 -2.80
CA SER A 4 10.60 -5.63 -3.60
C SER A 4 9.59 -6.05 -4.67
N ILE A 5 8.41 -5.41 -4.65
CA ILE A 5 7.31 -5.69 -5.57
C ILE A 5 7.02 -4.39 -6.36
N PRO A 6 6.96 -4.43 -7.70
CA PRO A 6 6.57 -3.27 -8.48
C PRO A 6 5.18 -2.78 -8.09
N LEU A 7 5.01 -1.46 -7.94
CA LEU A 7 3.75 -0.84 -7.54
C LEU A 7 2.58 -1.18 -8.49
N THR A 8 2.90 -1.43 -9.75
CA THR A 8 1.96 -1.84 -10.82
C THR A 8 1.34 -3.22 -10.59
N LYS A 9 1.98 -4.06 -9.78
CA LYS A 9 1.48 -5.39 -9.41
C LYS A 9 0.67 -5.39 -8.11
N LEU A 10 0.70 -4.30 -7.35
CA LEU A 10 -0.11 -4.15 -6.15
C LEU A 10 -1.54 -3.78 -6.52
N VAL A 11 -2.52 -4.36 -5.84
CA VAL A 11 -3.94 -4.03 -5.96
C VAL A 11 -4.56 -3.89 -4.57
N GLN A 12 -5.60 -3.08 -4.48
CA GLN A 12 -6.35 -2.92 -3.24
C GLN A 12 -7.05 -4.25 -2.90
N SER A 13 -6.92 -4.70 -1.65
CA SER A 13 -7.66 -5.87 -1.19
C SER A 13 -9.16 -5.58 -1.13
N PRO A 14 -10.03 -6.52 -1.57
CA PRO A 14 -11.47 -6.40 -1.40
C PRO A 14 -11.91 -6.38 0.08
N ARG A 15 -11.03 -6.77 1.00
CA ARG A 15 -11.26 -6.75 2.46
C ARG A 15 -10.94 -5.40 3.09
N ASN A 16 -10.46 -4.44 2.31
CA ASN A 16 -10.20 -3.11 2.82
C ASN A 16 -11.53 -2.45 3.20
N VAL A 17 -11.81 -2.42 4.51
CA VAL A 17 -13.03 -1.81 5.05
C VAL A 17 -13.03 -0.28 4.92
N ARG A 18 -11.87 0.33 4.64
CA ARG A 18 -11.75 1.77 4.45
C ARG A 18 -12.24 2.17 3.06
N ARG A 19 -13.38 2.86 3.03
CA ARG A 19 -14.04 3.32 1.79
C ARG A 19 -13.75 4.79 1.46
N HIS A 20 -13.37 5.58 2.46
CA HIS A 20 -13.05 7.00 2.31
C HIS A 20 -11.62 7.28 2.78
N GLY A 21 -10.86 7.97 1.93
CA GLY A 21 -9.57 8.57 2.26
C GLY A 21 -9.75 10.02 2.68
N ASP A 22 -8.86 10.50 3.54
CA ASP A 22 -8.73 11.92 3.82
C ASP A 22 -7.57 12.45 2.96
N PRO A 23 -7.85 13.32 1.96
CA PRO A 23 -6.84 13.83 1.05
C PRO A 23 -5.70 14.57 1.76
N ALA A 24 -6.00 15.28 2.86
CA ALA A 24 -4.99 16.04 3.59
C ALA A 24 -4.01 15.09 4.29
N ALA A 25 -4.55 14.09 5.00
CA ALA A 25 -3.75 13.09 5.67
C ALA A 25 -2.99 12.17 4.70
N ASP A 26 -3.51 11.94 3.49
CA ASP A 26 -2.80 11.19 2.45
C ASP A 26 -1.65 12.00 1.83
N SER A 27 -1.80 13.33 1.69
CA SER A 27 -0.74 14.22 1.23
C SER A 27 0.42 14.27 2.22
N GLU A 28 0.11 14.40 3.52
CA GLU A 28 1.13 14.38 4.59
C GLU A 28 1.88 13.04 4.60
N LEU A 29 1.15 11.92 4.45
CA LEU A 29 1.78 10.60 4.39
C LEU A 29 2.71 10.45 3.18
N LYS A 30 2.32 10.97 2.01
CA LYS A 30 3.19 10.99 0.83
C LYS A 30 4.44 11.82 1.06
N ALA A 31 4.32 13.00 1.66
CA ALA A 31 5.46 13.86 1.99
C ALA A 31 6.42 13.15 2.96
N SER A 32 5.87 12.46 3.98
CA SER A 32 6.66 11.68 4.93
C SER A 32 7.39 10.51 4.26
N ILE A 33 6.73 9.77 3.37
CA ILE A 33 7.34 8.68 2.58
C ILE A 33 8.42 9.22 1.63
N ALA A 34 8.22 10.40 1.04
CA ALA A 34 9.23 11.03 0.18
C ALA A 34 10.47 11.48 0.96
N ALA A 35 10.30 11.97 2.19
CA ALA A 35 11.39 12.44 3.03
C ALA A 35 12.17 11.30 3.72
N HIS A 36 11.47 10.29 4.25
CA HIS A 36 12.07 9.24 5.09
C HIS A 36 12.09 7.86 4.42
N GLY A 37 11.41 7.69 3.29
CA GLY A 37 11.17 6.40 2.68
C GLY A 37 10.02 5.63 3.35
N LEU A 38 9.78 4.41 2.86
CA LEU A 38 8.75 3.54 3.41
C LEU A 38 9.27 2.81 4.65
N LEU A 39 9.05 3.41 5.82
CA LEU A 39 9.50 2.86 7.12
C LEU A 39 8.79 1.55 7.50
N GLN A 40 7.54 1.38 7.08
CA GLN A 40 6.73 0.21 7.39
C GLN A 40 6.29 -0.50 6.10
N ASN A 41 6.75 -1.74 5.94
CA ASN A 41 6.45 -2.58 4.78
C ASN A 41 4.94 -2.88 4.66
N LEU A 42 4.49 -3.05 3.42
CA LEU A 42 3.13 -3.49 3.10
C LEU A 42 2.97 -4.99 3.38
N ILE A 43 1.84 -5.36 3.95
CA ILE A 43 1.44 -6.78 4.07
C ILE A 43 0.60 -7.10 2.85
N VAL A 44 1.08 -8.05 2.05
CA VAL A 44 0.43 -8.44 0.81
C VAL A 44 0.12 -9.93 0.77
N ARG A 45 -0.95 -10.26 0.05
CA ARG A 45 -1.35 -11.62 -0.29
C ARG A 45 -1.20 -11.82 -1.80
N PRO A 46 -0.66 -12.96 -2.28
CA PRO A 46 -0.67 -13.27 -3.70
C PRO A 46 -2.12 -13.39 -4.21
N ALA A 47 -2.39 -12.75 -5.34
CA ALA A 47 -3.67 -12.73 -6.02
C ALA A 47 -3.55 -13.30 -7.44
N ALA A 48 -4.68 -13.42 -8.13
CA ALA A 48 -4.70 -13.91 -9.51
C ALA A 48 -3.86 -13.02 -10.45
N ARG A 49 -3.35 -13.61 -11.54
CA ARG A 49 -2.59 -12.91 -12.60
C ARG A 49 -1.29 -12.23 -12.14
N SER A 50 -0.54 -12.87 -11.23
CA SER A 50 0.75 -12.34 -10.71
C SER A 50 0.64 -10.97 -10.03
N LYS A 51 -0.53 -10.68 -9.46
CA LYS A 51 -0.78 -9.47 -8.67
C LYS A 51 -0.70 -9.79 -7.18
N PHE A 52 -0.61 -8.75 -6.37
CA PHE A 52 -0.55 -8.83 -4.92
C PHE A 52 -1.59 -7.90 -4.32
N GLU A 53 -2.51 -8.46 -3.55
CA GLU A 53 -3.52 -7.72 -2.80
C GLU A 53 -2.91 -7.18 -1.51
N VAL A 54 -3.04 -5.87 -1.28
CA VAL A 54 -2.55 -5.24 -0.05
C VAL A 54 -3.59 -5.44 1.06
N GLU A 55 -3.26 -6.26 2.05
CA GLU A 55 -4.09 -6.53 3.22
C GLU A 55 -3.91 -5.45 4.29
N ALA A 56 -2.68 -4.94 4.47
CA ALA A 56 -2.39 -3.88 5.42
C ALA A 56 -1.43 -2.85 4.84
N GLY A 57 -1.72 -1.58 5.13
CA GLY A 57 -0.91 -0.44 4.70
C GLY A 57 -1.33 0.17 3.37
N GLU A 58 -2.57 -0.02 2.90
CA GLU A 58 -3.06 0.51 1.61
C GLU A 58 -2.68 1.97 1.36
N ARG A 59 -2.73 2.83 2.39
CA ARG A 59 -2.41 4.26 2.27
C ARG A 59 -0.96 4.55 1.88
N ARG A 60 -0.05 3.57 2.01
CA ARG A 60 1.39 3.71 1.75
C ARG A 60 1.82 3.15 0.39
N ARG A 61 0.89 2.59 -0.38
CA ARG A 61 1.11 2.15 -1.76
C ARG A 61 1.17 3.38 -2.67
#